data_AF-A0A949KJY8-F1
#
_entry.id   AF-A0A949KJY8-F1
#
_cell.length_a   1.000
_cell.length_b   1.000
_cell.length_c   1.000
_cell.angle_alpha   90.00
_cell.angle_beta   90.00
_cell.angle_gamma   90.00
#
_symmetry.space_group_name_H-M   'P 1'
#
loop_
_entity.id
_entity.type
_entity.pdbx_description
1 polymer ?
#
loop_
_entity_poly.entity_id
_entity_poly.type
_entity_poly.pdbx_seq_one_letter_code
_entity_poly.pdbx_strand_id
1 'polypeptide(L)'
;MNKLYKVAVCGATGAVGNQMIQCLEERDFPVGELRLLASERSKGKKLTYKGEEIPVQVLGQDSFDGVEIALFSAGASTSRDFAPLAAEAGAVVVDNSSYWRMDPLVPLVVPEVNPQAVADYPNKGIIANPNCSTIQMVVVLEPIHKLAGIERIVVSTYQAVSGTGQKAIFELENQLKALHEGREPEAKVYPRQIAWNLLPHIDVFQDNGYTKEEMKMVLETQKIMGDDSIKVSATCVRVPVRYGHSETVNIATKKKVSAAEVRAVLAQAPGVKVVDDPANLVYPTPLETAGQDLTCVGRIREDISQEKGIDLWLVADNIRKGAATNAVQIAEILAADYL
;
A
#
# COMPACT_ATOMS: atom_id res chain seq x y z
N MET A 1 -4.33 -18.05 -27.33
CA MET A 1 -4.51 -16.63 -26.96
C MET A 1 -4.72 -16.61 -25.46
N ASN A 2 -4.01 -15.75 -24.72
CA ASN A 2 -4.29 -15.58 -23.30
C ASN A 2 -5.73 -15.07 -23.12
N LYS A 3 -6.44 -15.59 -22.11
CA LYS A 3 -7.78 -15.11 -21.77
C LYS A 3 -7.69 -13.62 -21.43
N LEU A 4 -8.61 -12.83 -21.98
CA LEU A 4 -8.72 -11.41 -21.69
C LEU A 4 -9.85 -11.17 -20.68
N TYR A 5 -9.64 -10.25 -19.75
CA TYR A 5 -10.56 -9.97 -18.65
C TYR A 5 -11.25 -8.62 -18.80
N LYS A 6 -12.50 -8.55 -18.36
CA LYS A 6 -13.23 -7.30 -18.18
C LYS A 6 -12.94 -6.72 -16.81
N VAL A 7 -12.21 -5.61 -16.78
CA VAL A 7 -11.69 -5.00 -15.54
C VAL A 7 -12.39 -3.66 -15.29
N ALA A 8 -12.78 -3.41 -14.04
CA ALA A 8 -13.24 -2.09 -13.59
C ALA A 8 -12.26 -1.46 -12.61
N VAL A 9 -12.03 -0.16 -12.71
CA VAL A 9 -11.27 0.64 -11.73
C VAL A 9 -12.19 1.66 -11.09
N CYS A 10 -12.56 1.44 -9.83
CA CYS A 10 -13.41 2.33 -9.04
C CYS A 10 -12.57 3.37 -8.30
N GLY A 11 -12.90 4.65 -8.45
CA GLY A 11 -12.05 5.74 -8.01
C GLY A 11 -10.94 6.07 -9.00
N ALA A 12 -11.16 5.80 -10.29
CA ALA A 12 -10.17 5.94 -11.37
C ALA A 12 -9.49 7.33 -11.43
N THR A 13 -10.19 8.40 -11.03
CA THR A 13 -9.64 9.77 -11.04
C THR A 13 -8.85 10.15 -9.79
N GLY A 14 -8.75 9.27 -8.79
CA GLY A 14 -7.89 9.45 -7.62
C GLY A 14 -6.42 9.12 -7.92
N ALA A 15 -5.52 9.49 -7.00
CA ALA A 15 -4.08 9.23 -7.17
C ALA A 15 -3.78 7.73 -7.34
N VAL A 16 -4.32 6.89 -6.45
CA VAL A 16 -4.13 5.43 -6.53
C VAL A 16 -4.91 4.82 -7.71
N GLY A 17 -6.10 5.32 -8.04
CA GLY A 17 -6.87 4.83 -9.20
C GLY A 17 -6.13 5.04 -10.53
N ASN A 18 -5.51 6.22 -10.73
CA ASN A 18 -4.64 6.45 -11.88
C ASN A 18 -3.43 5.51 -11.86
N GLN A 19 -2.84 5.29 -10.68
CA GLN A 19 -1.72 4.39 -10.54
C GLN A 19 -2.10 2.93 -10.84
N MET A 20 -3.31 2.48 -10.48
CA MET A 20 -3.82 1.15 -10.85
C MET A 20 -3.91 0.98 -12.37
N ILE A 21 -4.41 2.00 -13.09
CA ILE A 21 -4.49 1.99 -14.55
C ILE A 21 -3.09 1.89 -15.16
N GLN A 22 -2.15 2.69 -14.66
CA GLN A 22 -0.75 2.64 -15.11
C GLN A 22 -0.10 1.28 -14.82
N CYS A 23 -0.33 0.71 -13.63
CA CYS A 23 0.19 -0.62 -13.28
C CYS A 23 -0.41 -1.73 -14.15
N LEU A 24 -1.71 -1.69 -14.48
CA LEU A 24 -2.31 -2.63 -15.44
C LEU A 24 -1.62 -2.58 -16.80
N GLU A 25 -1.25 -1.37 -17.26
CA GLU A 25 -0.57 -1.16 -18.54
C GLU A 25 0.89 -1.63 -18.51
N GLU A 26 1.68 -1.16 -17.53
CA GLU A 26 3.11 -1.45 -17.41
C GLU A 26 3.40 -2.93 -17.16
N ARG A 27 2.47 -3.63 -16.51
CA ARG A 27 2.57 -5.06 -16.19
C ARG A 27 1.93 -5.95 -17.26
N ASP A 28 1.45 -5.34 -18.35
CA ASP A 28 0.76 -6.00 -19.45
C ASP A 28 -0.36 -6.95 -18.98
N PHE A 29 -1.17 -6.50 -18.01
CA PHE A 29 -2.30 -7.28 -17.54
C PHE A 29 -3.26 -7.54 -18.72
N PRO A 30 -3.79 -8.76 -18.88
CA PRO A 30 -4.59 -9.14 -20.05
C PRO A 30 -6.00 -8.55 -20.01
N VAL A 31 -6.13 -7.23 -20.11
CA VAL A 31 -7.41 -6.50 -20.15
C VAL A 31 -8.01 -6.56 -21.55
N GLY A 32 -9.24 -7.06 -21.66
CA GLY A 32 -10.06 -7.00 -22.88
C GLY A 32 -11.01 -5.80 -22.92
N GLU A 33 -11.56 -5.42 -21.76
CA GLU A 33 -12.41 -4.24 -21.59
C GLU A 33 -12.03 -3.55 -20.28
N LEU A 34 -11.80 -2.23 -20.30
CA LEU A 34 -11.49 -1.45 -19.10
C LEU A 34 -12.60 -0.44 -18.84
N ARG A 35 -13.25 -0.55 -17.68
CA ARG A 35 -14.25 0.42 -17.20
C ARG A 35 -13.66 1.32 -16.13
N LEU A 36 -13.71 2.62 -16.36
CA LEU A 36 -13.20 3.62 -15.43
C LEU A 36 -14.37 4.26 -14.70
N LEU A 37 -14.46 4.05 -13.39
CA LEU A 37 -15.63 4.43 -12.59
C LEU A 37 -15.23 5.48 -11.53
N ALA A 38 -16.02 6.54 -11.40
CA ALA A 38 -15.83 7.55 -10.36
C ALA A 38 -17.15 8.27 -10.01
N SER A 39 -17.08 9.23 -9.08
CA SER A 39 -18.21 10.12 -8.73
C SER A 39 -18.68 10.98 -9.92
N GLU A 40 -19.93 11.45 -9.89
CA GLU A 40 -20.56 12.30 -10.93
C GLU A 40 -19.68 13.47 -11.41
N ARG A 41 -18.97 14.15 -10.50
CA ARG A 41 -18.04 15.27 -10.83
C ARG A 41 -16.90 14.91 -11.79
N SER A 42 -16.66 13.61 -12.00
CA SER A 42 -15.61 13.09 -12.88
C SER A 42 -16.15 12.54 -14.19
N LYS A 43 -17.47 12.53 -14.39
CA LYS A 43 -18.11 12.04 -15.61
C LYS A 43 -17.57 12.76 -16.83
N GLY A 44 -17.21 11.98 -17.86
CA GLY A 44 -16.73 12.51 -19.14
C GLY A 44 -15.27 12.97 -19.14
N LYS A 45 -14.57 12.95 -17.99
CA LYS A 45 -13.10 13.00 -18.00
C LYS A 45 -12.59 11.78 -18.76
N LYS A 46 -11.47 11.91 -19.44
CA LYS A 46 -10.83 10.81 -20.15
C LYS A 46 -9.50 10.49 -19.48
N LEU A 47 -9.19 9.21 -19.36
CA LEU A 47 -7.89 8.72 -18.90
C LEU A 47 -7.32 7.82 -19.99
N THR A 48 -6.00 7.85 -20.16
CA THR A 48 -5.31 7.07 -21.18
C THR A 48 -4.97 5.67 -20.67
N TYR A 49 -5.18 4.66 -21.50
CA TYR A 49 -4.71 3.29 -21.28
C TYR A 49 -4.26 2.70 -22.61
N LYS A 50 -3.00 2.26 -22.71
CA LYS A 50 -2.40 1.73 -23.95
C LYS A 50 -2.57 2.65 -25.16
N GLY A 51 -2.47 3.96 -24.94
CA GLY A 51 -2.63 5.00 -25.97
C GLY A 51 -4.07 5.37 -26.32
N GLU A 52 -5.07 4.65 -25.82
CA GLU A 52 -6.48 4.93 -26.06
C GLU A 52 -7.09 5.78 -24.94
N GLU A 53 -7.96 6.74 -25.30
CA GLU A 53 -8.68 7.55 -24.33
C GLU A 53 -9.98 6.87 -23.89
N ILE A 54 -10.07 6.52 -22.60
CA ILE A 54 -11.25 5.86 -22.04
C ILE A 54 -12.05 6.86 -21.21
N PRO A 55 -13.35 7.06 -21.49
CA PRO A 55 -14.19 7.96 -20.72
C PRO A 55 -14.50 7.39 -19.33
N VAL A 56 -14.40 8.25 -18.32
CA VAL A 56 -14.80 7.95 -16.95
C VAL A 56 -16.32 7.99 -16.86
N GLN A 57 -16.89 6.88 -16.41
CA GLN A 57 -18.30 6.68 -16.16
C GLN A 57 -18.64 6.90 -14.69
N VAL A 58 -19.91 7.12 -14.41
CA VAL A 58 -20.41 7.31 -13.04
C VAL A 58 -20.51 5.94 -12.38
N LEU A 59 -19.98 5.82 -11.17
CA LEU A 59 -20.16 4.63 -10.36
C LEU A 59 -21.63 4.53 -9.90
N GLY A 60 -22.32 3.50 -10.36
CA GLY A 60 -23.72 3.16 -10.11
C GLY A 60 -23.90 1.67 -9.79
N GLN A 61 -25.14 1.26 -9.51
CA GLN A 61 -25.46 -0.12 -9.13
C GLN A 61 -25.25 -1.12 -10.27
N ASP A 62 -25.48 -0.67 -11.50
CA ASP A 62 -25.36 -1.42 -12.77
C ASP A 62 -23.94 -1.36 -13.38
N SER A 63 -23.00 -0.67 -12.72
CA SER A 63 -21.65 -0.47 -13.27
C SER A 63 -20.84 -1.77 -13.45
N PHE A 64 -21.24 -2.84 -12.77
CA PHE A 64 -20.49 -4.08 -12.67
C PHE A 64 -20.97 -5.20 -13.60
N ASP A 65 -21.96 -4.94 -14.46
CA ASP A 65 -22.53 -5.94 -15.36
C ASP A 65 -21.45 -6.54 -16.28
N GLY A 66 -21.14 -7.83 -16.08
CA GLY A 66 -20.13 -8.56 -16.83
C GLY A 66 -18.68 -8.17 -16.52
N VAL A 67 -18.42 -7.40 -15.45
CA VAL A 67 -17.06 -7.19 -14.93
C VAL A 67 -16.59 -8.48 -14.24
N GLU A 68 -15.36 -8.90 -14.50
CA GLU A 68 -14.76 -10.09 -13.89
C GLU A 68 -13.87 -9.71 -12.71
N ILE A 69 -13.14 -8.59 -12.80
CA ILE A 69 -12.25 -8.09 -11.76
C ILE A 69 -12.51 -6.60 -11.53
N ALA A 70 -12.72 -6.19 -10.28
CA ALA A 70 -12.93 -4.79 -9.93
C ALA A 70 -11.89 -4.30 -8.91
N LEU A 71 -11.04 -3.36 -9.31
CA LEU A 71 -10.06 -2.71 -8.45
C LEU A 71 -10.69 -1.49 -7.79
N PHE A 72 -10.79 -1.48 -6.47
CA PHE A 72 -11.45 -0.41 -5.72
C PHE A 72 -10.44 0.48 -5.01
N SER A 73 -10.48 1.79 -5.32
CA SER A 73 -9.74 2.82 -4.59
C SER A 73 -10.56 4.13 -4.48
N ALA A 74 -11.80 3.99 -4.01
CA ALA A 74 -12.75 5.11 -3.87
C ALA A 74 -13.04 5.53 -2.41
N GLY A 75 -12.40 4.88 -1.43
CA GLY A 75 -12.60 5.14 0.00
C GLY A 75 -13.56 4.15 0.66
N ALA A 76 -13.51 4.09 1.99
CA ALA A 76 -14.18 3.04 2.78
C ALA A 76 -15.71 3.07 2.66
N SER A 77 -16.34 4.25 2.61
CA SER A 77 -17.79 4.36 2.44
C SER A 77 -18.25 3.83 1.08
N THR A 78 -17.55 4.20 0.01
CA THR A 78 -17.87 3.72 -1.34
C THR A 78 -17.62 2.22 -1.46
N SER A 79 -16.55 1.70 -0.84
CA SER A 79 -16.29 0.27 -0.80
C SER A 79 -17.41 -0.50 -0.08
N ARG A 80 -17.85 -0.02 1.10
CA ARG A 80 -18.99 -0.61 1.82
C ARG A 80 -20.23 -0.71 0.95
N ASP A 81 -20.54 0.34 0.20
CA ASP A 81 -21.81 0.46 -0.52
C ASP A 81 -21.78 -0.27 -1.88
N PHE A 82 -20.62 -0.35 -2.55
CA PHE A 82 -20.51 -0.86 -3.93
C PHE A 82 -19.70 -2.16 -4.10
N ALA A 83 -18.78 -2.51 -3.19
CA ALA A 83 -18.04 -3.77 -3.30
C ALA A 83 -18.96 -5.00 -3.23
N PRO A 84 -19.99 -5.05 -2.33
CA PRO A 84 -20.95 -6.15 -2.34
C PRO A 84 -21.74 -6.25 -3.65
N LEU A 85 -22.14 -5.11 -4.24
CA LEU A 85 -22.86 -5.09 -5.51
C LEU A 85 -22.02 -5.64 -6.68
N ALA A 86 -20.73 -5.30 -6.69
CA ALA A 86 -19.80 -5.85 -7.68
C ALA A 86 -19.64 -7.38 -7.52
N ALA A 87 -19.51 -7.86 -6.27
CA ALA A 87 -19.45 -9.28 -5.97
C ALA A 87 -20.74 -10.04 -6.36
N GLU A 88 -21.90 -9.46 -6.06
CA GLU A 88 -23.21 -10.00 -6.45
C GLU A 88 -23.40 -10.07 -7.97
N ALA A 89 -22.82 -9.12 -8.71
CA ALA A 89 -22.78 -9.11 -10.17
C ALA A 89 -21.79 -10.12 -10.77
N GLY A 90 -21.01 -10.83 -9.95
CA GLY A 90 -20.07 -11.87 -10.35
C GLY A 90 -18.61 -11.42 -10.48
N ALA A 91 -18.29 -10.15 -10.19
CA ALA A 91 -16.91 -9.68 -10.19
C ALA A 91 -16.16 -10.09 -8.91
N VAL A 92 -14.86 -10.32 -9.01
CA VAL A 92 -13.98 -10.39 -7.83
C VAL A 92 -13.44 -9.01 -7.54
N VAL A 93 -13.72 -8.49 -6.34
CA VAL A 93 -13.27 -7.16 -5.90
C VAL A 93 -11.91 -7.25 -5.21
N VAL A 94 -10.97 -6.41 -5.62
CA VAL A 94 -9.73 -6.13 -4.87
C VAL A 94 -9.84 -4.74 -4.29
N ASP A 95 -10.06 -4.64 -2.98
CA ASP A 95 -10.40 -3.39 -2.29
C ASP A 95 -9.21 -2.76 -1.56
N ASN A 96 -8.84 -1.54 -1.95
CA ASN A 96 -7.77 -0.76 -1.32
C ASN A 96 -8.21 0.03 -0.07
N SER A 97 -9.49 -0.02 0.30
CA SER A 97 -9.96 0.65 1.50
C SER A 97 -9.64 -0.18 2.76
N SER A 98 -9.74 0.45 3.94
CA SER A 98 -9.59 -0.28 5.19
C SER A 98 -10.88 -1.01 5.63
N TYR A 99 -11.98 -0.92 4.88
CA TYR A 99 -13.29 -1.37 5.35
C TYR A 99 -13.35 -2.87 5.57
N TRP A 100 -12.79 -3.65 4.65
CA TRP A 100 -12.87 -5.12 4.67
C TRP A 100 -11.67 -5.82 5.30
N ARG A 101 -10.58 -5.09 5.59
CA ARG A 101 -9.28 -5.69 5.95
C ARG A 101 -9.34 -6.62 7.16
N MET A 102 -10.15 -6.28 8.15
CA MET A 102 -10.29 -7.08 9.38
C MET A 102 -11.55 -7.94 9.41
N ASP A 103 -12.33 -7.99 8.33
CA ASP A 103 -13.43 -8.94 8.21
C ASP A 103 -12.85 -10.37 8.17
N PRO A 104 -13.34 -11.32 9.00
CA PRO A 104 -12.81 -12.67 9.05
C PRO A 104 -13.09 -13.50 7.78
N LEU A 105 -14.05 -13.08 6.95
CA LEU A 105 -14.41 -13.74 5.69
C LEU A 105 -13.72 -13.13 4.47
N VAL A 106 -12.95 -12.05 4.64
CA VAL A 106 -12.23 -11.39 3.55
C VAL A 106 -10.72 -11.61 3.73
N PRO A 107 -10.02 -12.23 2.77
CA PRO A 107 -8.58 -12.36 2.84
C PRO A 107 -7.89 -10.98 2.70
N LEU A 108 -6.83 -10.79 3.49
CA LEU A 108 -5.98 -9.60 3.45
C LEU A 108 -4.62 -10.01 2.88
N VAL A 109 -4.31 -9.57 1.67
CA VAL A 109 -3.28 -10.24 0.84
C VAL A 109 -2.11 -9.34 0.50
N VAL A 110 -0.90 -9.87 0.71
CA VAL A 110 0.35 -9.42 0.10
C VAL A 110 0.92 -10.59 -0.69
N PRO A 111 0.97 -10.53 -2.04
CA PRO A 111 1.37 -11.64 -2.90
C PRO A 111 2.70 -12.30 -2.55
N GLU A 112 3.69 -11.54 -2.06
CA GLU A 112 4.99 -12.09 -1.67
C GLU A 112 4.99 -12.79 -0.30
N VAL A 113 3.92 -12.62 0.50
CA VAL A 113 3.82 -13.10 1.88
C VAL A 113 2.81 -14.24 2.01
N ASN A 114 1.56 -14.01 1.63
CA ASN A 114 0.45 -14.95 1.81
C ASN A 114 -0.41 -15.13 0.54
N PRO A 115 0.19 -15.43 -0.64
CA PRO A 115 -0.55 -15.54 -1.90
C PRO A 115 -1.68 -16.59 -1.86
N GLN A 116 -1.51 -17.65 -1.06
CA GLN A 116 -2.51 -18.70 -0.88
C GLN A 116 -3.85 -18.17 -0.33
N ALA A 117 -3.86 -17.05 0.39
CA ALA A 117 -5.08 -16.47 0.96
C ALA A 117 -6.01 -15.92 -0.13
N VAL A 118 -5.54 -15.72 -1.36
CA VAL A 118 -6.41 -15.39 -2.50
C VAL A 118 -7.50 -16.44 -2.69
N ALA A 119 -7.24 -17.72 -2.40
CA ALA A 119 -8.22 -18.81 -2.53
C ALA A 119 -9.51 -18.59 -1.72
N ASP A 120 -9.47 -17.73 -0.69
CA ASP A 120 -10.62 -17.43 0.17
C ASP A 120 -11.54 -16.34 -0.42
N TYR A 121 -11.21 -15.77 -1.59
CA TYR A 121 -12.06 -14.78 -2.27
C TYR A 121 -13.53 -15.20 -2.44
N PRO A 122 -13.89 -16.50 -2.68
CA PRO A 122 -15.29 -16.89 -2.90
C PRO A 122 -16.19 -16.67 -1.68
N ASN A 123 -15.62 -16.52 -0.47
CA ASN A 123 -16.40 -16.30 0.75
C ASN A 123 -17.26 -15.02 0.69
N LYS A 124 -16.79 -13.98 0.00
CA LYS A 124 -17.52 -12.71 -0.20
C LYS A 124 -17.41 -12.12 -1.60
N GLY A 125 -16.61 -12.70 -2.49
CA GLY A 125 -16.21 -12.09 -3.76
C GLY A 125 -15.30 -10.87 -3.58
N ILE A 126 -14.66 -10.73 -2.41
CA ILE A 126 -13.87 -9.55 -2.03
C ILE A 126 -12.52 -10.04 -1.47
N ILE A 127 -11.44 -9.39 -1.90
CA ILE A 127 -10.09 -9.48 -1.34
C ILE A 127 -9.69 -8.08 -0.90
N ALA A 128 -9.15 -7.96 0.31
CA ALA A 128 -8.68 -6.69 0.83
C ALA A 128 -7.18 -6.48 0.51
N ASN A 129 -6.87 -5.30 0.00
CA ASN A 129 -5.51 -4.81 -0.20
C ASN A 129 -5.06 -4.03 1.06
N PRO A 130 -3.90 -4.35 1.67
CA PRO A 130 -3.51 -3.78 2.97
C PRO A 130 -3.09 -2.31 2.94
N ASN A 131 -2.77 -1.77 4.11
CA ASN A 131 -2.21 -0.44 4.29
C ASN A 131 -0.82 -0.36 3.67
N CYS A 132 -0.50 0.77 3.02
CA CYS A 132 0.77 1.00 2.35
C CYS A 132 2.00 0.79 3.26
N SER A 133 1.95 1.26 4.49
CA SER A 133 3.03 1.10 5.48
C SER A 133 3.17 -0.37 5.91
N THR A 134 2.04 -1.07 6.06
CA THR A 134 2.08 -2.50 6.38
C THR A 134 2.67 -3.32 5.25
N ILE A 135 2.27 -3.07 3.99
CA ILE A 135 2.75 -3.83 2.81
C ILE A 135 4.28 -3.82 2.74
N GLN A 136 4.90 -2.63 2.75
CA GLN A 136 6.36 -2.54 2.64
C GLN A 136 7.08 -3.23 3.80
N MET A 137 6.51 -3.15 5.00
CA MET A 137 7.07 -3.78 6.19
C MET A 137 7.01 -5.31 6.07
N VAL A 138 5.84 -5.88 5.79
CA VAL A 138 5.68 -7.35 5.79
C VAL A 138 6.38 -8.02 4.61
N VAL A 139 6.49 -7.36 3.45
CA VAL A 139 7.29 -7.87 2.31
C VAL A 139 8.75 -8.09 2.71
N VAL A 140 9.32 -7.19 3.53
CA VAL A 140 10.70 -7.32 4.03
C VAL A 140 10.79 -8.24 5.24
N LEU A 141 9.81 -8.21 6.14
CA LEU A 141 9.88 -8.98 7.38
C LEU A 141 9.56 -10.47 7.21
N GLU A 142 8.77 -10.85 6.21
CA GLU A 142 8.38 -12.26 6.01
C GLU A 142 9.59 -13.20 5.77
N PRO A 143 10.55 -12.90 4.87
CA PRO A 143 11.75 -13.72 4.72
C PRO A 143 12.56 -13.87 6.02
N ILE A 144 12.63 -12.82 6.83
CA ILE A 144 13.31 -12.83 8.12
C ILE A 144 12.53 -13.67 9.14
N HIS A 145 11.20 -13.56 9.13
CA HIS A 145 10.32 -14.35 9.98
C HIS A 145 10.44 -15.85 9.69
N LYS A 146 10.49 -16.24 8.40
CA LYS A 146 10.75 -17.65 8.02
C LYS A 146 12.13 -18.14 8.47
N LEU A 147 13.15 -17.28 8.44
CA LEU A 147 14.52 -17.62 8.82
C LEU A 147 14.68 -17.80 10.35
N ALA A 148 14.21 -16.82 11.13
CA ALA A 148 14.56 -16.70 12.54
C ALA A 148 13.36 -16.52 13.48
N GLY A 149 12.15 -16.34 12.93
CA GLY A 149 10.95 -15.94 13.67
C GLY A 149 11.05 -14.51 14.20
N ILE A 150 9.97 -13.74 14.13
CA ILE A 150 9.90 -12.40 14.74
C ILE A 150 9.02 -12.48 15.99
N GLU A 151 9.49 -11.89 17.09
CA GLU A 151 8.75 -11.79 18.35
C GLU A 151 8.16 -10.39 18.53
N ARG A 152 8.92 -9.37 18.15
CA ARG A 152 8.56 -7.97 18.36
C ARG A 152 9.04 -7.09 17.22
N ILE A 153 8.22 -6.11 16.89
CA ILE A 153 8.49 -5.05 15.91
C ILE A 153 8.26 -3.71 16.60
N VAL A 154 9.25 -2.81 16.50
CA VAL A 154 9.09 -1.39 16.76
C VAL A 154 9.32 -0.66 15.45
N VAL A 155 8.34 0.13 15.05
CA VAL A 155 8.41 0.86 13.79
C VAL A 155 8.05 2.33 14.01
N SER A 156 8.85 3.21 13.42
CA SER A 156 8.53 4.63 13.29
C SER A 156 8.50 4.96 11.81
N THR A 157 7.37 5.50 11.36
CA THR A 157 7.14 5.79 9.94
C THR A 157 7.42 7.24 9.62
N TYR A 158 7.81 7.48 8.38
CA TYR A 158 8.03 8.77 7.76
C TYR A 158 7.20 8.79 6.49
N GLN A 159 5.90 9.00 6.64
CA GLN A 159 4.94 8.80 5.57
C GLN A 159 4.78 10.06 4.72
N ALA A 160 4.92 9.91 3.40
CA ALA A 160 4.66 10.95 2.41
C ALA A 160 3.21 11.44 2.38
N VAL A 161 2.99 12.68 1.94
CA VAL A 161 1.65 13.31 1.87
C VAL A 161 0.74 12.68 0.82
N SER A 162 1.28 12.01 -0.20
CA SER A 162 0.48 11.29 -1.21
C SER A 162 -0.39 10.18 -0.63
N GLY A 163 -0.08 9.65 0.56
CA GLY A 163 -0.94 8.69 1.26
C GLY A 163 -2.32 9.25 1.63
N THR A 164 -2.44 10.58 1.79
CA THR A 164 -3.71 11.29 2.01
C THR A 164 -4.40 11.66 0.68
N GLY A 165 -3.74 11.40 -0.45
CA GLY A 165 -4.24 11.66 -1.79
C GLY A 165 -3.88 13.05 -2.35
N GLN A 166 -4.41 13.32 -3.55
CA GLN A 166 -3.95 14.43 -4.39
C GLN A 166 -4.06 15.82 -3.73
N LYS A 167 -5.10 16.05 -2.92
CA LYS A 167 -5.29 17.33 -2.23
C LYS A 167 -4.15 17.64 -1.25
N ALA A 168 -3.63 16.63 -0.56
CA ALA A 168 -2.52 16.80 0.39
C ALA A 168 -1.19 17.09 -0.32
N ILE A 169 -1.00 16.52 -1.52
CA ILE A 169 0.14 16.83 -2.39
C ILE A 169 0.10 18.32 -2.75
N PHE A 170 -1.04 18.80 -3.26
CA PHE A 170 -1.21 20.21 -3.59
C PHE A 170 -1.09 21.14 -2.37
N GLU A 171 -1.57 20.72 -1.20
CA GLU A 171 -1.39 21.49 0.04
C GLU A 171 0.09 21.69 0.37
N LEU A 172 0.91 20.64 0.37
CA LEU A 172 2.35 20.75 0.62
C LEU A 172 3.01 21.72 -0.38
N GLU A 173 2.70 21.59 -1.67
CA GLU A 173 3.24 22.48 -2.72
C GLU A 173 2.83 23.94 -2.52
N ASN A 174 1.55 24.18 -2.19
CA ASN A 174 1.04 25.54 -1.97
C ASN A 174 1.63 26.17 -0.69
N GLN A 175 1.79 25.39 0.38
CA GLN A 175 2.43 25.87 1.60
C GLN A 175 3.90 26.22 1.35
N LEU A 176 4.64 25.36 0.64
CA LEU A 176 6.02 25.65 0.23
C LEU A 176 6.09 26.93 -0.61
N LYS A 177 5.22 27.10 -1.61
CA LYS A 177 5.18 28.31 -2.44
C LYS A 177 4.90 29.57 -1.60
N ALA A 178 3.91 29.52 -0.70
CA ALA A 178 3.59 30.65 0.18
C ALA A 178 4.79 31.06 1.04
N LEU A 179 5.47 30.08 1.65
CA LEU A 179 6.66 30.32 2.47
C LEU A 179 7.80 30.98 1.70
N HIS A 180 8.06 30.55 0.45
CA HIS A 180 9.09 31.18 -0.40
C HIS A 180 8.72 32.61 -0.84
N GLU A 181 7.42 32.92 -0.89
CA GLU A 181 6.90 34.26 -1.21
C GLU A 181 6.74 35.15 0.04
N GLY A 182 7.13 34.67 1.23
CA GLY A 182 6.95 35.40 2.49
C GLY A 182 5.49 35.54 2.92
N ARG A 183 4.61 34.65 2.44
CA ARG A 183 3.18 34.60 2.80
C ARG A 183 2.92 33.48 3.82
N GLU A 184 1.92 33.69 4.66
CA GLU A 184 1.45 32.66 5.60
C GLU A 184 0.89 31.43 4.86
N PRO A 185 1.34 30.21 5.19
CA PRO A 185 0.85 28.98 4.59
C PRO A 185 -0.54 28.59 5.14
N GLU A 186 -1.43 28.14 4.26
CA GLU A 186 -2.76 27.65 4.67
C GLU A 186 -2.77 26.12 4.86
N ALA A 187 -3.36 25.65 5.96
CA ALA A 187 -3.60 24.23 6.23
C ALA A 187 -5.11 23.92 6.12
N LYS A 188 -5.49 23.17 5.08
CA LYS A 188 -6.88 22.80 4.75
C LYS A 188 -7.13 21.29 4.81
N VAL A 189 -6.12 20.49 4.54
CA VAL A 189 -6.16 19.03 4.54
C VAL A 189 -5.64 18.50 5.86
N TYR A 190 -4.48 18.99 6.30
CA TYR A 190 -3.94 18.67 7.61
C TYR A 190 -4.39 19.68 8.67
N PRO A 191 -4.43 19.30 9.96
CA PRO A 191 -4.80 20.21 11.03
C PRO A 191 -3.75 21.31 11.30
N ARG A 192 -2.54 21.15 10.75
CA ARG A 192 -1.40 22.06 10.90
C ARG A 192 -0.57 22.06 9.62
N GLN A 193 0.27 23.09 9.46
CA GLN A 193 1.25 23.18 8.38
C GLN A 193 2.10 21.90 8.30
N ILE A 194 2.22 21.34 7.09
CA ILE A 194 3.07 20.18 6.82
C ILE A 194 4.41 20.59 6.20
N ALA A 195 4.46 21.69 5.45
CA ALA A 195 5.72 22.23 4.92
C ALA A 195 6.71 22.51 6.07
N TRP A 196 7.95 22.00 5.94
CA TRP A 196 9.00 22.11 6.97
C TRP A 196 8.61 21.61 8.37
N ASN A 197 7.66 20.66 8.46
CA ASN A 197 7.14 20.19 9.74
C ASN A 197 6.92 18.67 9.76
N LEU A 198 6.76 18.10 10.95
CA LEU A 198 6.41 16.70 11.19
C LEU A 198 5.11 16.63 11.99
N LEU A 199 4.15 15.81 11.55
CA LEU A 199 2.90 15.58 12.28
C LEU A 199 2.88 14.16 12.85
N PRO A 200 3.01 13.96 14.18
CA PRO A 200 3.10 12.64 14.79
C PRO A 200 1.71 12.02 15.01
N HIS A 201 0.86 12.09 13.99
CA HIS A 201 -0.40 11.38 13.94
C HIS A 201 -0.82 11.21 12.48
N ILE A 202 -1.34 10.04 12.16
CA ILE A 202 -1.99 9.76 10.87
C ILE A 202 -3.28 9.03 11.19
N ASP A 203 -4.38 9.46 10.56
CA ASP A 203 -5.73 9.02 10.92
C ASP A 203 -6.11 9.51 12.35
N VAL A 204 -7.23 9.04 12.88
CA VAL A 204 -7.77 9.48 14.18
C VAL A 204 -7.13 8.73 15.36
N PHE A 205 -7.03 9.39 16.52
CA PHE A 205 -6.67 8.73 17.78
C PHE A 205 -7.76 7.77 18.27
N GLN A 206 -7.33 6.72 18.98
CA GLN A 206 -8.16 5.72 19.65
C GLN A 206 -8.02 5.83 21.18
N ASP A 207 -8.89 5.13 21.90
CA ASP A 207 -8.96 5.20 23.37
C ASP A 207 -7.66 4.77 24.09
N ASN A 208 -6.85 3.93 23.44
CA ASN A 208 -5.57 3.47 23.96
C ASN A 208 -4.39 4.44 23.71
N GLY A 209 -4.65 5.59 23.08
CA GLY A 209 -3.64 6.61 22.75
C GLY A 209 -2.91 6.40 21.43
N TYR A 210 -3.07 5.24 20.78
CA TYR A 210 -2.60 5.03 19.41
C TYR A 210 -3.54 5.69 18.40
N THR A 211 -3.03 5.96 17.22
CA THR A 211 -3.82 6.32 16.04
C THR A 211 -4.33 5.08 15.32
N LYS A 212 -5.37 5.26 14.49
CA LYS A 212 -5.90 4.19 13.65
C LYS A 212 -4.89 3.71 12.61
N GLU A 213 -3.97 4.56 12.13
CA GLU A 213 -2.89 4.12 11.25
C GLU A 213 -1.92 3.17 11.96
N GLU A 214 -1.54 3.50 13.20
CA GLU A 214 -0.66 2.64 13.99
C GLU A 214 -1.33 1.30 14.30
N MET A 215 -2.62 1.30 14.64
CA MET A 215 -3.36 0.07 14.89
C MET A 215 -3.58 -0.77 13.61
N LYS A 216 -3.66 -0.15 12.42
CA LYS A 216 -3.62 -0.92 11.15
C LYS A 216 -2.31 -1.69 11.03
N MET A 217 -1.17 -1.05 11.28
CA MET A 217 0.13 -1.75 11.22
C MET A 217 0.20 -2.93 12.20
N VAL A 218 -0.40 -2.82 13.38
CA VAL A 218 -0.47 -3.94 14.35
C VAL A 218 -1.33 -5.08 13.80
N LEU A 219 -2.60 -4.80 13.53
CA LEU A 219 -3.62 -5.82 13.23
C LEU A 219 -3.40 -6.46 11.85
N GLU A 220 -3.04 -5.66 10.85
CA GLU A 220 -2.82 -6.14 9.50
C GLU A 220 -1.55 -7.00 9.43
N THR A 221 -0.47 -6.67 10.15
CA THR A 221 0.74 -7.51 10.23
C THR A 221 0.42 -8.91 10.75
N GLN A 222 -0.30 -9.00 11.86
CA GLN A 222 -0.69 -10.28 12.47
C GLN A 222 -1.56 -11.12 11.52
N LYS A 223 -2.53 -10.49 10.85
CA LYS A 223 -3.41 -11.18 9.90
C LYS A 223 -2.67 -11.64 8.64
N ILE A 224 -1.79 -10.81 8.07
CA ILE A 224 -1.06 -11.12 6.83
C ILE A 224 -0.02 -12.21 7.06
N MET A 225 0.76 -12.09 8.15
CA MET A 225 1.81 -13.05 8.48
C MET A 225 1.27 -14.33 9.15
N GLY A 226 0.00 -14.35 9.54
CA GLY A 226 -0.64 -15.52 10.16
C GLY A 226 -0.11 -15.86 11.55
N ASP A 227 0.43 -14.88 12.28
CA ASP A 227 1.00 -15.05 13.62
C ASP A 227 0.54 -13.90 14.54
N ASP A 228 -0.44 -14.19 15.40
CA ASP A 228 -1.00 -13.25 16.38
C ASP A 228 -0.07 -13.02 17.58
N SER A 229 0.99 -13.83 17.73
CA SER A 229 2.00 -13.67 18.78
C SER A 229 3.00 -12.56 18.48
N ILE A 230 3.08 -12.08 17.23
CA ILE A 230 3.95 -10.97 16.84
C ILE A 230 3.46 -9.68 17.53
N LYS A 231 4.32 -9.10 18.37
CA LYS A 231 4.04 -7.84 19.07
C LYS A 231 4.50 -6.67 18.23
N VAL A 232 3.60 -5.74 17.92
CA VAL A 232 3.92 -4.55 17.11
C VAL A 232 3.68 -3.28 17.92
N SER A 233 4.65 -2.36 17.88
CA SER A 233 4.49 -1.00 18.39
C SER A 233 4.87 -0.02 17.30
N ALA A 234 3.88 0.73 16.80
CA ALA A 234 4.07 1.68 15.71
C ALA A 234 3.94 3.13 16.19
N THR A 235 4.75 4.02 15.63
CA THR A 235 4.55 5.47 15.66
C THR A 235 4.46 5.99 14.23
N CYS A 236 3.32 6.55 13.85
CA CYS A 236 3.08 6.97 12.47
C CYS A 236 3.19 8.49 12.30
N VAL A 237 4.21 8.95 11.57
CA VAL A 237 4.50 10.38 11.40
C VAL A 237 4.33 10.80 9.94
N ARG A 238 3.56 11.87 9.71
CA ARG A 238 3.47 12.52 8.39
C ARG A 238 4.63 13.47 8.22
N VAL A 239 5.31 13.39 7.06
CA VAL A 239 6.50 14.18 6.75
C VAL A 239 6.32 14.94 5.42
N PRO A 240 7.10 16.01 5.14
CA PRO A 240 6.94 16.84 3.94
C PRO A 240 7.60 16.20 2.70
N VAL A 241 7.29 14.93 2.46
CA VAL A 241 7.74 14.14 1.30
C VAL A 241 6.55 13.91 0.39
N ARG A 242 6.73 14.05 -0.92
CA ARG A 242 5.64 13.93 -1.91
C ARG A 242 5.18 12.47 -2.08
N TYR A 243 6.12 11.59 -2.42
CA TYR A 243 5.89 10.16 -2.66
C TYR A 243 6.97 9.34 -1.96
N GLY A 244 6.63 8.12 -1.59
CA GLY A 244 7.52 7.20 -0.88
C GLY A 244 7.33 7.28 0.63
N HIS A 245 6.94 6.17 1.25
CA HIS A 245 6.99 6.04 2.70
C HIS A 245 8.37 5.52 3.09
N SER A 246 8.85 5.92 4.27
CA SER A 246 10.03 5.32 4.88
C SER A 246 9.75 4.86 6.29
N GLU A 247 10.49 3.85 6.74
CA GLU A 247 10.29 3.26 8.06
C GLU A 247 11.64 2.92 8.68
N THR A 248 11.86 3.38 9.92
CA THR A 248 12.86 2.75 10.78
C THR A 248 12.18 1.57 11.45
N VAL A 249 12.70 0.37 11.23
CA VAL A 249 12.16 -0.87 11.80
C VAL A 249 13.22 -1.53 12.66
N ASN A 250 12.92 -1.72 13.94
CA ASN A 250 13.70 -2.53 14.86
C ASN A 250 12.90 -3.79 15.18
N ILE A 251 13.49 -4.95 14.95
CA ILE A 251 12.85 -6.24 15.25
C ILE A 251 13.65 -6.99 16.31
N ALA A 252 12.95 -7.76 17.15
CA ALA A 252 13.55 -8.82 17.95
C ALA A 252 13.11 -10.18 17.39
N THR A 253 14.08 -11.06 17.17
CA THR A 253 13.88 -12.38 16.56
C THR A 253 13.90 -13.51 17.59
N LYS A 254 13.23 -14.63 17.29
CA LYS A 254 13.18 -15.82 18.18
C LYS A 254 14.57 -16.47 18.29
N LYS A 255 15.27 -16.54 17.16
CA LYS A 255 16.66 -17.04 17.03
C LYS A 255 17.58 -15.89 16.64
N LYS A 256 18.81 -15.86 17.17
CA LYS A 256 19.81 -14.90 16.75
C LYS A 256 20.09 -15.05 15.25
N VAL A 257 20.13 -13.94 14.53
CA VAL A 257 20.48 -13.85 13.12
C VAL A 257 21.43 -12.67 12.94
N SER A 258 22.44 -12.82 12.09
CA SER A 258 23.38 -11.75 11.78
C SER A 258 22.83 -10.81 10.70
N ALA A 259 23.33 -9.58 10.66
CA ALA A 259 22.99 -8.66 9.57
C ALA A 259 23.38 -9.19 8.18
N ALA A 260 24.43 -10.02 8.10
CA ALA A 260 24.85 -10.65 6.85
C ALA A 260 23.85 -11.70 6.37
N GLU A 261 23.32 -12.54 7.26
CA GLU A 261 22.26 -13.51 6.93
C GLU A 261 20.97 -12.81 6.51
N VAL A 262 20.60 -11.72 7.21
CA VAL A 262 19.44 -10.89 6.83
C VAL A 262 19.63 -10.30 5.43
N ARG A 263 20.79 -9.70 5.13
CA ARG A 263 21.10 -9.23 3.76
C ARG A 263 20.97 -10.34 2.72
N ALA A 264 21.51 -11.53 3.01
CA ALA A 264 21.51 -12.65 2.08
C ALA A 264 20.10 -13.16 1.76
N VAL A 265 19.22 -13.28 2.77
CA VAL A 265 17.84 -13.73 2.55
C VAL A 265 17.01 -12.66 1.82
N LEU A 266 17.20 -11.38 2.15
CA LEU A 266 16.48 -10.28 1.51
C LEU A 266 16.92 -10.06 0.05
N ALA A 267 18.19 -10.33 -0.28
CA ALA A 267 18.69 -10.24 -1.66
C ALA A 267 18.03 -11.26 -2.60
N GLN A 268 17.43 -12.32 -2.06
CA GLN A 268 16.72 -13.36 -2.82
C GLN A 268 15.20 -13.22 -2.73
N ALA A 269 14.70 -12.32 -1.88
CA ALA A 269 13.27 -12.18 -1.62
C ALA A 269 12.56 -11.46 -2.79
N PRO A 270 11.48 -12.04 -3.34
CA PRO A 270 10.67 -11.37 -4.36
C PRO A 270 10.14 -10.02 -3.85
N GLY A 271 10.12 -9.02 -4.72
CA GLY A 271 9.61 -7.68 -4.38
C GLY A 271 10.53 -6.84 -3.46
N VAL A 272 11.68 -7.37 -3.04
CA VAL A 272 12.66 -6.66 -2.19
C VAL A 272 13.90 -6.27 -2.98
N LYS A 273 14.40 -5.05 -2.77
CA LYS A 273 15.69 -4.58 -3.30
C LYS A 273 16.60 -4.16 -2.15
N VAL A 274 17.70 -4.87 -1.96
CA VAL A 274 18.72 -4.49 -0.96
C VAL A 274 19.57 -3.34 -1.52
N VAL A 275 19.54 -2.21 -0.84
CA VAL A 275 20.34 -1.01 -1.10
C VAL A 275 21.08 -0.69 0.20
N ASP A 276 22.17 -1.41 0.46
CA ASP A 276 22.84 -1.40 1.77
C ASP A 276 24.36 -1.42 1.63
N ASP A 277 24.95 -0.26 1.38
CA ASP A 277 26.40 -0.04 1.47
C ASP A 277 26.68 1.32 2.16
N PRO A 278 26.57 1.36 3.50
CA PRO A 278 26.75 2.59 4.26
C PRO A 278 28.15 3.20 4.16
N ALA A 279 29.19 2.40 3.86
CA ALA A 279 30.55 2.91 3.71
C ALA A 279 30.70 3.83 2.50
N ASN A 280 29.87 3.61 1.47
CA ASN A 280 29.79 4.44 0.27
C ASN A 280 28.51 5.31 0.21
N LEU A 281 27.83 5.49 1.35
CA LEU A 281 26.60 6.29 1.47
C LEU A 281 25.43 5.79 0.59
N VAL A 282 25.36 4.47 0.37
CA VAL A 282 24.29 3.84 -0.41
C VAL A 282 23.23 3.28 0.52
N TYR A 283 22.05 3.90 0.50
CA TYR A 283 20.85 3.52 1.25
C TYR A 283 19.62 4.05 0.52
N PRO A 284 18.44 3.43 0.66
CA PRO A 284 17.28 3.86 -0.10
C PRO A 284 16.72 5.16 0.46
N THR A 285 16.26 6.04 -0.43
CA THR A 285 15.52 7.26 -0.07
C THR A 285 14.15 7.31 -0.79
N PRO A 286 13.16 8.05 -0.25
CA PRO A 286 11.85 8.21 -0.91
C PRO A 286 11.94 8.69 -2.36
N LEU A 287 12.87 9.62 -2.64
CA LEU A 287 13.01 10.22 -3.97
C LEU A 287 13.44 9.18 -5.01
N GLU A 288 14.38 8.32 -4.66
CA GLU A 288 14.91 7.29 -5.56
C GLU A 288 13.94 6.14 -5.75
N THR A 289 13.10 5.86 -4.75
CA THR A 289 12.17 4.72 -4.76
C THR A 289 10.83 5.05 -5.44
N ALA A 290 10.48 6.33 -5.54
CA ALA A 290 9.26 6.76 -6.23
C ALA A 290 9.20 6.22 -7.67
N GLY A 291 8.04 5.72 -8.08
CA GLY A 291 7.83 5.11 -9.39
C GLY A 291 8.21 3.62 -9.48
N GLN A 292 8.77 3.01 -8.43
CA GLN A 292 9.14 1.59 -8.43
C GLN A 292 8.06 0.70 -7.81
N ASP A 293 8.03 -0.56 -8.26
CA ASP A 293 7.15 -1.62 -7.75
C ASP A 293 7.78 -2.45 -6.62
N LEU A 294 9.00 -2.09 -6.21
CA LEU A 294 9.79 -2.81 -5.21
C LEU A 294 9.77 -2.10 -3.86
N THR A 295 9.96 -2.87 -2.79
CA THR A 295 10.34 -2.33 -1.48
C THR A 295 11.86 -2.36 -1.35
N CYS A 296 12.45 -1.19 -1.16
CA CYS A 296 13.89 -1.06 -0.96
C CYS A 296 14.21 -1.15 0.54
N VAL A 297 15.29 -1.85 0.89
CA VAL A 297 15.76 -2.02 2.27
C VAL A 297 17.24 -1.73 2.37
N GLY A 298 17.64 -1.00 3.41
CA GLY A 298 19.04 -0.71 3.73
C GLY A 298 19.25 -0.49 5.22
N ARG A 299 20.44 0.00 5.57
CA ARG A 299 20.87 0.23 6.96
C ARG A 299 20.75 -1.00 7.85
N ILE A 300 20.95 -2.19 7.26
CA ILE A 300 20.76 -3.49 7.92
C ILE A 300 21.92 -3.74 8.89
N ARG A 301 21.61 -3.82 10.18
CA ARG A 301 22.62 -4.01 11.23
C ARG A 301 22.04 -4.73 12.44
N GLU A 302 22.91 -5.40 13.18
CA GLU A 302 22.58 -5.93 14.50
C GLU A 302 22.36 -4.78 15.49
N ASP A 303 21.32 -4.91 16.31
CA ASP A 303 21.02 -3.96 17.38
C ASP A 303 22.03 -4.16 18.52
N ILE A 304 22.72 -3.09 18.89
CA ILE A 304 23.71 -3.12 19.99
C ILE A 304 23.08 -3.19 21.38
N SER A 305 21.76 -2.94 21.49
CA SER A 305 21.00 -2.92 22.74
C SER A 305 20.17 -4.20 22.96
N GLN A 306 20.02 -5.04 21.93
CA GLN A 306 19.21 -6.25 21.95
C GLN A 306 19.94 -7.38 21.20
N GLU A 307 20.30 -8.47 21.90
CA GLU A 307 21.16 -9.53 21.36
C GLU A 307 20.60 -10.19 20.08
N LYS A 308 19.27 -10.29 19.97
CA LYS A 308 18.56 -10.86 18.82
C LYS A 308 17.88 -9.77 17.98
N GLY A 309 18.37 -8.54 18.09
CA GLY A 309 17.78 -7.38 17.46
C GLY A 309 18.40 -7.08 16.10
N ILE A 310 17.58 -6.66 15.15
CA ILE A 310 18.01 -6.17 13.84
C ILE A 310 17.33 -4.83 13.58
N ASP A 311 18.12 -3.84 13.16
CA ASP A 311 17.62 -2.57 12.67
C ASP A 311 17.63 -2.54 11.14
N LEU A 312 16.58 -1.98 10.57
CA LEU A 312 16.33 -1.85 9.14
C LEU A 312 15.83 -0.43 8.80
N TRP A 313 16.11 0.01 7.59
CA TRP A 313 15.49 1.17 6.97
C TRP A 313 14.78 0.76 5.69
N LEU A 314 13.46 0.93 5.65
CA LEU A 314 12.61 0.50 4.53
C LEU A 314 12.10 1.71 3.77
N VAL A 315 12.01 1.61 2.46
CA VAL A 315 11.37 2.62 1.61
C VAL A 315 10.58 1.94 0.49
N ALA A 316 9.34 2.35 0.27
CA ALA A 316 8.56 1.94 -0.89
C ALA A 316 7.68 3.09 -1.40
N ASP A 317 7.38 3.10 -2.70
CA ASP A 317 6.36 4.00 -3.24
C ASP A 317 4.98 3.58 -2.71
N ASN A 318 4.38 4.46 -1.92
CA ASN A 318 3.14 4.20 -1.19
C ASN A 318 1.89 4.19 -2.07
N ILE A 319 1.92 4.76 -3.27
CA ILE A 319 0.80 4.67 -4.22
C ILE A 319 0.99 3.56 -5.24
N ARG A 320 2.23 3.09 -5.45
CA ARG A 320 2.56 1.89 -6.24
C ARG A 320 2.57 0.63 -5.40
N LYS A 321 3.74 0.15 -4.92
CA LYS A 321 3.82 -1.09 -4.13
C LYS A 321 2.93 -1.03 -2.88
N GLY A 322 2.82 0.14 -2.24
CA GLY A 322 1.91 0.32 -1.10
C GLY A 322 0.42 0.36 -1.42
N ALA A 323 0.00 0.32 -2.69
CA ALA A 323 -1.43 0.32 -3.05
C ALA A 323 -1.70 -0.34 -4.41
N ALA A 324 -1.43 0.37 -5.52
CA ALA A 324 -1.85 -0.03 -6.85
C ALA A 324 -1.17 -1.31 -7.36
N THR A 325 0.16 -1.40 -7.23
CA THR A 325 0.92 -2.56 -7.70
C THR A 325 0.49 -3.80 -6.93
N ASN A 326 0.31 -3.71 -5.61
CA ASN A 326 -0.14 -4.85 -4.80
C ASN A 326 -1.54 -5.31 -5.22
N ALA A 327 -2.46 -4.38 -5.49
CA ALA A 327 -3.79 -4.71 -5.98
C ALA A 327 -3.77 -5.38 -7.37
N VAL A 328 -2.92 -4.91 -8.28
CA VAL A 328 -2.75 -5.53 -9.60
C VAL A 328 -2.09 -6.90 -9.48
N GLN A 329 -1.10 -7.09 -8.61
CA GLN A 329 -0.50 -8.40 -8.36
C GLN A 329 -1.51 -9.40 -7.77
N ILE A 330 -2.43 -8.96 -6.91
CA ILE A 330 -3.56 -9.81 -6.45
C ILE A 330 -4.44 -10.21 -7.64
N ALA A 331 -4.76 -9.25 -8.53
CA ALA A 331 -5.53 -9.54 -9.74
C ALA A 331 -4.79 -10.49 -10.71
N GLU A 332 -3.45 -10.42 -10.78
CA GLU A 332 -2.62 -11.33 -11.57
C GLU A 332 -2.76 -12.78 -11.06
N ILE A 333 -2.75 -12.98 -9.74
CA ILE A 333 -3.00 -14.30 -9.15
C ILE A 333 -4.42 -14.79 -9.46
N LEU A 334 -5.43 -13.92 -9.33
CA LEU A 334 -6.81 -14.26 -9.68
C LEU A 334 -6.95 -14.73 -11.14
N ALA A 335 -6.38 -13.97 -12.07
CA ALA A 335 -6.41 -14.29 -13.49
C ALA A 335 -5.64 -15.58 -13.80
N ALA A 336 -4.48 -15.81 -13.18
CA ALA A 336 -3.67 -16.98 -13.47
C ALA A 336 -4.28 -18.28 -12.92
N ASP A 337 -4.81 -18.24 -11.69
CA ASP A 337 -5.06 -19.46 -10.91
C ASP A 337 -6.55 -19.73 -10.62
N TYR A 338 -7.43 -18.71 -10.73
CA TYR A 338 -8.82 -18.82 -10.24
C TYR A 338 -9.91 -18.45 -11.26
N LEU A 339 -9.60 -17.65 -12.30
CA LEU A 339 -10.58 -17.15 -13.28
C LEU A 339 -10.29 -17.57 -14.72
#